data_AF-A0A822G427-F1
#
_entry.id   AF-A0A822G427-F1
#
_cell.length_a   1.000
_cell.length_b   1.000
_cell.length_c   1.000
_cell.angle_alpha   90.00
_cell.angle_beta   90.00
_cell.angle_gamma   90.00
#
_symmetry.space_group_name_H-M   'P 1'
#
loop_
_entity.id
_entity.type
_entity.pdbx_description
1 polymer ?
#
loop_
_entity_poly.entity_id
_entity_poly.type
_entity_poly.pdbx_seq_one_letter_code
_entity_poly.pdbx_strand_id
1 'polypeptide(L)'
;KLSTPDYQETSDSFLTIFSTWDEREQLNFVENLLKHMHSHQHGQINAFLLPMLQRDFIGQLAARGLEHIAEKILGYLDDQCLKSTELVCREWYHVISEGMLWKKLIERKVQSESLWHGLANRRGWIKYLFRQILTSGEIQKTHEFYRQLYPKILQDIEQIETNWRAGNFQL
;
A
#
# COMPACT_ATOMS: atom_id res chain seq x y z
N LYS A 1 42.23 12.39 -38.51
CA LYS A 1 41.08 11.96 -37.66
C LYS A 1 41.66 11.02 -36.62
N LEU A 2 41.85 11.50 -35.39
CA LEU A 2 42.34 10.67 -34.30
C LEU A 2 41.27 9.62 -34.02
N SER A 3 41.66 8.34 -34.01
CA SER A 3 40.78 7.25 -33.59
C SER A 3 40.32 7.57 -32.17
N THR A 4 39.03 7.83 -32.02
CA THR A 4 38.42 7.90 -30.69
C THR A 4 38.75 6.59 -29.98
N PRO A 5 39.35 6.64 -28.77
CA PRO A 5 39.60 5.43 -28.00
C PRO A 5 38.29 4.66 -27.87
N ASP A 6 38.39 3.33 -27.84
CA ASP A 6 37.21 2.48 -27.66
C ASP A 6 36.50 2.91 -26.38
N TYR A 7 35.25 3.32 -26.53
CA TYR A 7 34.41 3.76 -25.42
C TYR A 7 34.34 2.66 -24.35
N GLN A 8 34.31 1.40 -24.78
CA GLN A 8 34.23 0.25 -23.89
C GLN A 8 35.48 0.14 -23.00
N GLU A 9 36.66 0.12 -23.61
CA GLU A 9 37.95 -0.01 -22.91
C GLU A 9 38.21 1.16 -21.96
N THR A 10 37.90 2.38 -22.40
CA THR A 10 38.04 3.58 -21.56
C THR A 10 37.02 3.62 -20.44
N SER A 11 35.76 3.24 -20.69
CA SER A 11 34.71 3.18 -19.67
C SER A 11 35.08 2.20 -18.55
N ASP A 12 35.56 1.00 -18.88
CA ASP A 12 35.94 -0.01 -17.89
C ASP A 12 37.11 0.46 -17.01
N SER A 13 38.09 1.15 -17.60
CA SER A 13 39.17 1.78 -16.84
C SER A 13 38.66 2.87 -15.90
N PHE A 14 37.71 3.71 -16.34
CA PHE A 14 37.13 4.75 -15.48
C PHE A 14 36.30 4.17 -14.33
N LEU A 15 35.54 3.10 -14.57
CA LEU A 15 34.78 2.40 -13.52
C LEU A 15 35.71 1.79 -12.47
N THR A 16 36.85 1.24 -12.90
CA THR A 16 37.87 0.71 -11.98
C THR A 16 38.42 1.81 -11.08
N ILE A 17 38.80 2.96 -11.65
CA ILE A 17 39.28 4.10 -10.87
C ILE A 17 38.19 4.64 -9.92
N PHE A 18 36.96 4.82 -10.43
CA PHE A 18 35.82 5.29 -9.66
C PHE A 18 35.55 4.43 -8.41
N SER A 19 35.73 3.10 -8.52
CA SER A 19 35.53 2.18 -7.41
C SER A 19 36.57 2.31 -6.28
N THR A 20 37.71 2.96 -6.54
CA THR A 20 38.75 3.21 -5.53
C THR A 20 38.50 4.44 -4.66
N TRP A 21 37.59 5.31 -5.09
CA TRP A 21 37.24 6.56 -4.40
C TRP A 21 36.28 6.35 -3.23
N ASP A 22 36.30 7.27 -2.28
CA ASP A 22 35.34 7.27 -1.18
C ASP A 22 33.94 7.77 -1.60
N GLU A 23 32.95 7.60 -0.71
CA GLU A 23 31.55 7.98 -0.98
C GLU A 23 31.40 9.46 -1.39
N ARG A 24 32.19 10.36 -0.79
CA ARG A 24 32.10 11.80 -1.05
C ARG A 24 32.71 12.15 -2.40
N GLU A 25 33.85 11.56 -2.72
CA GLU A 25 34.54 11.70 -4.00
C GLU A 25 33.67 11.19 -5.15
N GLN A 26 33.06 10.00 -4.99
CA GLN A 26 32.13 9.43 -5.95
C GLN A 26 30.94 10.36 -6.21
N LEU A 27 30.30 10.86 -5.15
CA LEU A 27 29.16 11.78 -5.27
C LEU A 27 29.54 13.08 -5.99
N ASN A 28 30.63 13.74 -5.57
CA ASN A 28 31.10 14.97 -6.21
C ASN A 28 31.39 14.78 -7.70
N PHE A 29 31.99 13.65 -8.06
CA PHE A 29 32.29 13.34 -9.45
C PHE A 29 31.02 13.11 -10.28
N VAL A 30 30.07 12.30 -9.77
CA VAL A 30 28.78 12.08 -10.44
C VAL A 30 28.00 13.38 -10.60
N GLU A 31 27.97 14.24 -9.59
CA GLU A 31 27.36 15.58 -9.69
C GLU A 31 28.02 16.42 -10.78
N ASN A 32 29.35 16.39 -10.87
CA ASN A 32 30.07 17.12 -11.91
C ASN A 32 29.78 16.54 -13.29
N LEU A 33 29.66 15.22 -13.46
CA LEU A 33 29.23 14.61 -14.72
C LEU A 33 27.82 15.05 -15.09
N LEU A 34 26.88 15.03 -14.14
CA LEU A 34 25.50 15.46 -14.37
C LEU A 34 25.42 16.92 -14.81
N LYS A 35 26.24 17.83 -14.26
CA LYS A 35 26.30 19.24 -14.68
C LYS A 35 26.69 19.43 -16.16
N HIS A 36 27.37 18.46 -16.77
CA HIS A 36 27.75 18.51 -18.18
C HIS A 36 26.73 17.85 -19.13
N MET A 37 25.63 17.31 -18.59
CA MET A 37 24.58 16.67 -19.38
C MET A 37 23.40 17.61 -19.65
N HIS A 38 22.64 17.30 -20.70
CA HIS A 38 21.43 18.04 -21.07
C HIS A 38 20.20 17.56 -20.28
N SER A 39 19.16 18.39 -20.23
CA SER A 39 17.90 18.12 -19.50
C SER A 39 17.24 16.79 -19.89
N HIS A 40 17.29 16.40 -21.17
CA HIS A 40 16.76 15.11 -21.62
C HIS A 40 17.52 13.92 -21.03
N GLN A 41 18.86 14.02 -20.94
CA GLN A 41 19.70 12.98 -20.34
C GLN A 41 19.48 12.90 -18.83
N HIS A 42 19.26 14.04 -18.16
CA HIS A 42 18.85 14.05 -16.75
C HIS A 42 17.53 13.31 -16.55
N GLY A 43 16.56 13.47 -17.46
CA GLY A 43 15.31 12.72 -17.44
C GLY A 43 15.53 11.21 -17.54
N GLN A 44 16.42 10.76 -18.43
CA GLN A 44 16.77 9.33 -18.57
C GLN A 44 17.46 8.77 -17.33
N ILE A 45 18.42 9.50 -16.76
CA ILE A 45 19.11 9.10 -15.52
C ILE A 45 18.14 9.07 -14.35
N ASN A 46 17.28 10.07 -14.21
CA ASN A 46 16.27 10.09 -13.15
C ASN A 46 15.33 8.87 -13.25
N ALA A 47 14.88 8.51 -14.46
CA ALA A 47 14.09 7.30 -14.68
C ALA A 47 14.85 6.01 -14.31
N PHE A 48 16.17 5.99 -14.49
CA PHE A 48 17.03 4.87 -14.05
C PHE A 48 17.25 4.84 -12.53
N LEU A 49 17.39 6.00 -11.89
CA LEU A 49 17.61 6.12 -10.45
C LEU A 49 16.35 5.84 -9.63
N LEU A 50 15.17 6.27 -10.10
CA LEU A 50 13.91 6.14 -9.38
C LEU A 50 13.65 4.70 -8.85
N PRO A 51 13.79 3.64 -9.66
CA PRO A 51 13.68 2.26 -9.17
C PRO A 51 14.69 1.87 -8.08
N MET A 52 15.90 2.45 -8.11
CA MET A 52 16.94 2.17 -7.10
C MET A 52 16.62 2.85 -5.76
N LEU A 53 15.84 3.94 -5.80
CA LEU A 53 15.42 4.71 -4.63
C LEU A 53 14.07 4.25 -4.07
N GLN A 54 13.22 3.66 -4.92
CA GLN A 54 11.94 3.10 -4.51
C GLN A 54 12.15 1.74 -3.85
N ARG A 55 11.47 1.52 -2.72
CA ARG A 55 11.46 0.23 -2.03
C ARG A 55 10.02 -0.22 -1.84
N ASP A 56 9.73 -1.43 -2.28
CA ASP A 56 8.50 -2.12 -1.92
C ASP A 56 8.57 -2.54 -0.44
N PHE A 57 8.17 -1.63 0.45
CA PHE A 57 8.19 -1.89 1.89
C PHE A 57 7.26 -3.05 2.27
N ILE A 58 6.08 -3.13 1.66
CA ILE A 58 5.10 -4.16 2.00
C ILE A 58 5.64 -5.54 1.59
N GLY A 59 6.08 -5.69 0.35
CA GLY A 59 6.65 -6.94 -0.14
C GLY A 59 7.94 -7.32 0.59
N GLN A 60 8.84 -6.37 0.87
CA GLN A 60 10.08 -6.66 1.60
C GLN A 60 9.85 -7.04 3.06
N LEU A 61 8.89 -6.42 3.73
CA LEU A 61 8.53 -6.77 5.10
C LEU A 61 7.90 -8.17 5.14
N ALA A 62 6.97 -8.47 4.23
CA ALA A 62 6.36 -9.79 4.11
C ALA A 62 7.43 -10.88 3.85
N ALA A 63 8.31 -10.65 2.88
CA ALA A 63 9.40 -11.58 2.54
C ALA A 63 10.38 -11.85 3.70
N ARG A 64 10.46 -10.95 4.69
CA ARG A 64 11.30 -11.09 5.90
C ARG A 64 10.52 -11.66 7.10
N GLY A 65 9.27 -12.08 6.92
CA GLY A 65 8.40 -12.55 8.01
C GLY A 65 7.91 -11.43 8.94
N LEU A 66 8.00 -10.17 8.50
CA LEU A 66 7.54 -8.98 9.24
C LEU A 66 6.15 -8.53 8.77
N GLU A 67 5.28 -9.48 8.43
CA GLU A 67 3.93 -9.25 7.92
C GLU A 67 3.11 -8.35 8.83
N HIS A 68 3.19 -8.56 10.15
CA HIS A 68 2.51 -7.73 11.15
C HIS A 68 2.86 -6.22 11.06
N ILE A 69 4.08 -5.88 10.62
CA ILE A 69 4.49 -4.49 10.40
C ILE A 69 3.85 -3.95 9.12
N ALA A 70 3.89 -4.75 8.05
CA ALA A 70 3.24 -4.40 6.77
C ALA A 70 1.73 -4.18 6.97
N GLU A 71 1.07 -5.08 7.70
CA GLU A 71 -0.33 -4.94 8.11
C GLU A 71 -0.58 -3.68 8.91
N LYS A 72 0.33 -3.30 9.82
CA LYS A 72 0.18 -2.07 10.62
C LYS A 72 0.29 -0.83 9.75
N ILE A 73 1.19 -0.81 8.77
CA ILE A 73 1.32 0.28 7.79
C ILE A 73 0.02 0.41 6.99
N LEU A 74 -0.42 -0.69 6.35
CA LEU A 74 -1.65 -0.71 5.55
C LEU A 74 -2.91 -0.46 6.41
N GLY A 75 -2.83 -0.77 7.70
CA GLY A 75 -3.89 -0.50 8.66
C GLY A 75 -4.24 0.98 8.77
N TYR A 76 -3.35 1.91 8.44
CA TYR A 76 -3.66 3.35 8.49
C TYR A 76 -4.48 3.88 7.31
N LEU A 77 -4.65 3.08 6.26
CA LEU A 77 -5.35 3.50 5.06
C LEU A 77 -6.86 3.67 5.30
N ASP A 78 -7.45 4.63 4.57
CA ASP A 78 -8.90 4.71 4.40
C ASP A 78 -9.40 3.66 3.40
N ASP A 79 -10.71 3.60 3.19
CA ASP A 79 -11.34 2.61 2.32
C ASP A 79 -10.92 2.74 0.85
N GLN A 80 -10.77 3.96 0.33
CA GLN A 80 -10.38 4.18 -1.06
C GLN A 80 -8.91 3.82 -1.30
N CYS A 81 -8.04 4.20 -0.37
CA CYS A 81 -6.64 3.83 -0.39
C CYS A 81 -6.48 2.32 -0.22
N LEU A 82 -7.21 1.68 0.70
CA LEU A 82 -7.15 0.23 0.91
C LEU A 82 -7.60 -0.53 -0.34
N LYS A 83 -8.69 -0.11 -0.97
CA LYS A 83 -9.17 -0.68 -2.25
C LYS A 83 -8.13 -0.53 -3.37
N SER A 84 -7.48 0.62 -3.47
CA SER A 84 -6.42 0.84 -4.47
C SER A 84 -5.17 0.00 -4.19
N THR A 85 -4.84 -0.16 -2.92
CA THR A 85 -3.70 -0.95 -2.40
C THR A 85 -3.82 -2.43 -2.77
N GLU A 86 -5.04 -2.98 -2.81
CA GLU A 86 -5.30 -4.36 -3.29
C GLU A 86 -4.88 -4.59 -4.74
N LEU A 87 -4.83 -3.54 -5.57
CA LEU A 87 -4.54 -3.62 -7.00
C LEU A 87 -3.07 -3.39 -7.33
N VAL A 88 -2.22 -3.10 -6.33
CA VAL A 88 -0.79 -2.84 -6.54
C VAL A 88 -0.09 -4.11 -7.04
N CYS A 89 -0.21 -5.22 -6.31
CA CYS A 89 0.28 -6.53 -6.74
C CYS A 89 -0.31 -7.65 -5.87
N ARG A 90 -0.01 -8.91 -6.22
CA ARG A 90 -0.49 -10.11 -5.49
C ARG A 90 0.00 -10.16 -4.04
N GLU A 91 1.23 -9.73 -3.79
CA GLU A 91 1.83 -9.74 -2.45
C GLU A 91 1.12 -8.75 -1.52
N TRP A 92 0.84 -7.53 -2.03
CA TRP A 92 0.07 -6.54 -1.29
C TRP A 92 -1.33 -7.05 -0.98
N TYR A 93 -2.00 -7.66 -1.97
CA TYR A 93 -3.29 -8.30 -1.75
C TYR A 93 -3.23 -9.41 -0.68
N HIS A 94 -2.18 -10.25 -0.69
CA HIS A 94 -1.98 -11.30 0.31
C HIS A 94 -1.87 -10.73 1.73
N VAL A 95 -1.05 -9.69 1.94
CA VAL A 95 -0.92 -9.01 3.24
C VAL A 95 -2.26 -8.41 3.70
N ILE A 96 -3.04 -7.83 2.79
CA ILE A 96 -4.37 -7.28 3.10
C ILE A 96 -5.36 -8.41 3.49
N SER A 97 -5.31 -9.53 2.76
CA SER A 97 -6.16 -10.70 2.96
C SER A 97 -5.89 -11.37 4.30
N GLU A 98 -4.67 -11.84 4.51
CA GLU A 98 -4.25 -12.55 5.74
C GLU A 98 -4.33 -11.62 6.97
N GLY A 99 -3.97 -10.35 6.79
CA GLY A 99 -4.09 -9.34 7.83
C GLY A 99 -5.53 -8.93 8.16
N MET A 100 -6.54 -9.45 7.44
CA MET A 100 -7.96 -9.15 7.63
C MET A 100 -8.26 -7.65 7.67
N LEU A 101 -7.63 -6.86 6.78
CA LEU A 101 -7.65 -5.40 6.90
C LEU A 101 -9.05 -4.78 6.72
N TRP A 102 -9.91 -5.35 5.86
CA TRP A 102 -11.32 -4.89 5.78
C TRP A 102 -12.08 -5.12 7.09
N LYS A 103 -11.85 -6.24 7.77
CA LYS A 103 -12.44 -6.49 9.09
C LYS A 103 -11.96 -5.43 10.09
N LYS A 104 -10.64 -5.20 10.17
CA LYS A 104 -10.04 -4.20 11.07
C LYS A 104 -10.52 -2.77 10.76
N LEU A 105 -10.74 -2.44 9.49
CA LEU A 105 -11.31 -1.16 9.05
C LEU A 105 -12.75 -0.99 9.57
N ILE A 106 -13.60 -2.00 9.37
CA ILE A 106 -14.99 -2.00 9.86
C ILE A 106 -15.01 -1.89 11.39
N GLU A 107 -14.18 -2.67 12.08
CA GLU A 107 -14.08 -2.64 13.55
C GLU A 107 -13.70 -1.24 14.06
N ARG A 108 -12.72 -0.60 13.42
CA ARG A 108 -12.33 0.77 13.76
C ARG A 108 -13.49 1.74 13.57
N LYS A 109 -14.20 1.66 12.45
CA LYS A 109 -15.38 2.48 12.17
C LYS A 109 -16.49 2.26 13.20
N VAL A 110 -16.76 1.02 13.58
CA VAL A 110 -17.72 0.67 14.65
C VAL A 110 -17.29 1.22 16.01
N GLN A 111 -16.00 1.24 16.31
CA GLN A 111 -15.48 1.79 17.56
C GLN A 111 -15.51 3.32 17.59
N SER A 112 -15.28 3.99 16.47
CA SER A 112 -15.19 5.45 16.40
C SER A 112 -16.52 6.14 16.07
N GLU A 113 -17.45 5.48 15.39
CA GLU A 113 -18.67 6.10 14.86
C GLU A 113 -19.94 5.42 15.41
N SER A 114 -20.79 6.21 16.09
CA SER A 114 -22.02 5.72 16.72
C SER A 114 -23.04 5.16 15.72
N LEU A 115 -23.12 5.73 14.51
CA LEU A 115 -23.97 5.23 13.43
C LEU A 115 -23.57 3.81 13.03
N TRP A 116 -22.27 3.57 12.84
CA TRP A 116 -21.76 2.24 12.51
C TRP A 116 -22.04 1.25 13.62
N HIS A 117 -21.84 1.63 14.88
CA HIS A 117 -22.17 0.79 16.03
C HIS A 117 -23.66 0.42 16.09
N GLY A 118 -24.56 1.40 15.92
CA GLY A 118 -26.00 1.16 15.92
C GLY A 118 -26.43 0.26 14.75
N LEU A 119 -25.90 0.51 13.56
CA LEU A 119 -26.19 -0.27 12.36
C LEU A 119 -25.69 -1.71 12.48
N ALA A 120 -24.49 -1.91 13.06
CA ALA A 120 -23.91 -3.22 13.32
C ALA A 120 -24.81 -4.13 14.13
N ASN A 121 -25.39 -3.57 15.20
CA ASN A 121 -26.31 -4.28 16.07
C ASN A 121 -27.64 -4.57 15.38
N ARG A 122 -28.26 -3.55 14.75
CA ARG A 122 -29.57 -3.68 14.10
C ARG A 122 -29.57 -4.65 12.92
N ARG A 123 -28.50 -4.65 12.12
CA ARG A 123 -28.34 -5.54 10.96
C ARG A 123 -27.65 -6.87 11.31
N GLY A 124 -27.25 -7.05 12.58
CA GLY A 124 -26.78 -8.33 13.11
C GLY A 124 -25.39 -8.79 12.65
N TRP A 125 -24.60 -7.93 11.99
CA TRP A 125 -23.23 -8.26 11.60
C TRP A 125 -22.19 -7.97 12.68
N ILE A 126 -22.57 -7.32 13.79
CA ILE A 126 -21.71 -7.10 14.96
C ILE A 126 -21.11 -8.41 15.50
N LYS A 127 -21.85 -9.53 15.42
CA LYS A 127 -21.40 -10.85 15.89
C LYS A 127 -20.21 -11.43 15.11
N TYR A 128 -19.96 -10.92 13.91
CA TYR A 128 -18.81 -11.32 13.09
C TYR A 128 -17.59 -10.45 13.37
N LEU A 129 -17.72 -9.38 14.14
CA LEU A 129 -16.66 -8.44 14.47
C LEU A 129 -16.08 -8.73 15.84
N PHE A 130 -14.90 -8.16 16.08
CA PHE A 130 -14.09 -8.35 17.27
C PHE A 130 -13.72 -9.82 17.46
N ARG A 131 -13.24 -10.15 18.67
CA ARG A 131 -12.82 -11.50 19.03
C ARG A 131 -14.04 -12.42 18.89
N GLN A 132 -14.06 -13.27 17.85
CA GLN A 132 -15.15 -14.20 17.62
C GLN A 132 -15.13 -15.23 18.74
N ILE A 133 -16.14 -15.20 19.60
CA ILE A 133 -16.47 -16.34 20.44
C ILE A 133 -17.08 -17.35 19.48
N LEU A 134 -16.26 -18.25 18.94
CA LEU A 134 -16.72 -19.34 18.10
C LEU A 134 -17.64 -20.21 18.96
N THR A 135 -18.94 -20.05 18.76
CA THR A 135 -19.91 -21.01 19.28
C THR A 135 -19.77 -22.27 18.42
N SER A 136 -19.69 -23.44 19.05
CA SER A 136 -19.34 -24.72 18.41
C SER A 136 -20.05 -24.91 17.07
N GLY A 137 -19.29 -24.89 15.97
CA GLY A 137 -19.77 -25.14 14.60
C GLY A 137 -19.82 -23.93 13.65
N GLU A 138 -19.60 -22.70 14.11
CA GLU A 138 -19.56 -21.54 13.21
C GLU A 138 -18.22 -21.42 12.47
N ILE A 139 -18.27 -21.26 11.14
CA ILE A 139 -17.09 -21.04 10.28
C ILE A 139 -16.67 -19.57 10.38
N GLN A 140 -15.39 -19.33 10.63
CA GLN A 140 -14.81 -17.98 10.62
C GLN A 140 -15.06 -17.30 9.27
N LYS A 141 -15.50 -16.04 9.31
CA LYS A 141 -15.69 -15.25 8.09
C LYS A 141 -14.35 -14.90 7.46
N THR A 142 -14.26 -15.07 6.15
CA THR A 142 -13.05 -14.80 5.36
C THR A 142 -12.88 -13.30 5.08
N HIS A 143 -11.69 -12.90 4.63
CA HIS A 143 -11.43 -11.56 4.13
C HIS A 143 -12.48 -11.09 3.11
N GLU A 144 -12.82 -11.95 2.13
CA GLU A 144 -13.76 -11.63 1.05
C GLU A 144 -15.16 -11.29 1.57
N PHE A 145 -15.60 -11.93 2.66
CA PHE A 145 -16.87 -11.57 3.31
C PHE A 145 -16.88 -10.11 3.77
N TYR A 146 -15.82 -9.66 4.46
CA TYR A 146 -15.74 -8.29 4.97
C TYR A 146 -15.55 -7.26 3.85
N ARG A 147 -14.75 -7.63 2.84
CA ARG A 147 -14.57 -6.83 1.63
C ARG A 147 -15.89 -6.56 0.90
N GLN A 148 -16.75 -7.57 0.78
CA GLN A 148 -18.08 -7.44 0.18
C GLN A 148 -19.11 -6.79 1.11
N LEU A 149 -18.94 -6.92 2.43
CA LEU A 149 -19.81 -6.29 3.41
C LEU A 149 -19.62 -4.76 3.43
N TYR A 150 -18.39 -4.28 3.32
CA TYR A 150 -18.08 -2.85 3.40
C TYR A 150 -18.93 -1.95 2.48
N PRO A 151 -19.00 -2.17 1.14
CA PRO A 151 -19.82 -1.35 0.26
C PRO A 151 -21.32 -1.45 0.57
N LYS A 152 -21.81 -2.59 1.09
CA LYS A 152 -23.22 -2.72 1.51
C LYS A 152 -23.51 -1.86 2.74
N ILE A 153 -22.57 -1.75 3.68
CA ILE A 153 -22.70 -0.86 4.83
C ILE A 153 -22.79 0.60 4.36
N LEU A 154 -21.94 1.01 3.42
CA LEU A 154 -21.98 2.37 2.88
C LEU A 154 -23.31 2.67 2.18
N GLN A 155 -23.83 1.74 1.37
CA GLN A 155 -25.15 1.86 0.74
C GLN A 155 -26.28 1.95 1.77
N ASP A 156 -26.23 1.14 2.83
CA ASP A 156 -27.20 1.22 3.94
C ASP A 156 -27.18 2.59 4.61
N ILE A 157 -25.98 3.16 4.84
CA ILE A 157 -25.83 4.49 5.44
C ILE A 157 -26.41 5.57 4.51
N GLU A 158 -26.08 5.54 3.23
CA GLU A 158 -26.60 6.49 2.24
C GLU A 158 -28.13 6.39 2.11
N GLN A 159 -28.68 5.18 2.14
CA GLN A 159 -30.12 4.97 2.11
C GLN A 159 -30.80 5.51 3.38
N ILE A 160 -30.19 5.31 4.55
CA ILE A 160 -30.69 5.88 5.80
C ILE A 160 -30.72 7.41 5.70
N GLU A 161 -29.63 8.04 5.28
CA GLU A 161 -29.59 9.49 5.09
C GLU A 161 -30.64 9.99 4.10
N THR A 162 -30.83 9.28 2.99
CA THR A 162 -31.84 9.60 1.97
C THR A 162 -33.25 9.50 2.55
N ASN A 163 -33.53 8.43 3.29
CA ASN A 163 -34.81 8.21 3.96
C ASN A 163 -35.11 9.32 4.98
N TRP A 164 -34.11 9.73 5.78
CA TRP A 164 -34.24 10.85 6.70
C TRP A 164 -34.56 12.16 5.98
N ARG A 165 -33.87 12.46 4.87
CA ARG A 165 -34.12 13.67 4.06
C ARG A 165 -35.49 13.66 3.38
N ALA A 166 -35.97 12.49 2.97
CA ALA A 166 -37.27 12.31 2.31
C ALA A 166 -38.45 12.15 3.30
N GLY A 167 -38.19 12.11 4.61
CA GLY A 167 -39.24 11.90 5.63
C GLY A 167 -39.78 10.48 5.70
N ASN A 168 -39.04 9.48 5.19
CA ASN A 168 -39.40 8.08 5.28
C ASN A 168 -38.79 7.46 6.55
N PHE A 169 -39.59 7.31 7.60
CA PHE A 169 -39.12 6.87 8.92
C PHE A 169 -39.28 5.36 9.18
N GLN A 170 -39.85 4.60 8.23
CA GLN A 170 -39.92 3.14 8.34
C GLN A 170 -38.60 2.54 7.84
N LEU A 171 -37.72 2.18 8.78
CA LEU A 171 -36.39 1.59 8.57
C LEU A 171 -36.29 0.21 9.22
#